data_AF-A0A3C0FY11-F1
#
_entry.id   AF-A0A3C0FY11-F1
#
_cell.length_a   1.000
_cell.length_b   1.000
_cell.length_c   1.000
_cell.angle_alpha   90.00
_cell.angle_beta   90.00
_cell.angle_gamma   90.00
#
_symmetry.space_group_name_H-M   'P 1'
#
loop_
_entity.id
_entity.type
_entity.pdbx_description
1 polymer ?
#
loop_
_entity_poly.entity_id
_entity_poly.type
_entity_poly.pdbx_seq_one_letter_code
_entity_poly.pdbx_strand_id
1 'polypeptide(L)' 'MIQPKKQINNIYGYIRVSSEQQVKHGSSLEQQEESIRAFVKQKYNREVDKIFVDAGTSGMKPIMERQGSREL' A
#
# COMPACT_ATOMS: atom_id res chain seq x y z
N MET A 1 11.35 36.85 -9.84
CA MET A 1 12.01 35.53 -9.81
C MET A 1 10.96 34.51 -9.42
N ILE A 2 10.48 33.67 -10.34
CA ILE A 2 9.45 32.67 -10.05
C ILE A 2 10.19 31.44 -9.52
N GLN A 3 9.99 31.10 -8.25
CA GLN A 3 10.55 29.86 -7.71
C GLN A 3 9.73 28.67 -8.23
N PRO A 4 10.36 27.63 -8.79
CA PRO A 4 9.63 26.45 -9.22
C PRO A 4 8.99 25.78 -8.01
N LYS A 5 7.68 25.50 -8.09
CA LYS A 5 7.00 24.70 -7.07
C LYS A 5 7.64 23.30 -7.04
N LYS A 6 8.15 22.89 -5.88
CA LYS A 6 8.65 21.53 -5.67
C LYS A 6 7.55 20.54 -6.01
N GLN A 7 7.80 19.68 -6.99
CA GLN A 7 6.88 18.61 -7.34
C GLN A 7 7.03 17.48 -6.31
N ILE A 8 5.96 17.19 -5.57
CA ILE A 8 5.90 16.10 -4.60
C ILE A 8 5.31 14.89 -5.33
N ASN A 9 6.12 13.87 -5.60
CA ASN A 9 5.71 12.68 -6.34
C ASN A 9 5.52 11.47 -5.41
N ASN A 10 4.74 11.59 -4.33
CA ASN A 10 4.63 10.50 -3.34
C ASN A 10 4.19 9.18 -3.99
N ILE A 11 4.75 8.08 -3.52
CA ILE A 11 4.42 6.72 -3.91
C ILE A 11 3.72 6.05 -2.74
N TYR A 12 2.49 5.61 -2.97
CA TYR A 12 1.71 4.88 -1.99
C TYR A 12 1.48 3.44 -2.47
N GLY A 13 1.50 2.49 -1.52
CA GLY A 13 1.12 1.11 -1.78
C GLY A 13 -0.16 0.74 -1.03
N TYR A 14 -0.84 -0.28 -1.54
CA TYR A 14 -2.08 -0.79 -0.95
C TYR A 14 -2.05 -2.31 -0.94
N ILE A 15 -2.39 -2.91 0.20
CA ILE A 15 -2.39 -4.35 0.44
C ILE A 15 -3.76 -4.76 0.99
N ARG A 16 -4.30 -5.89 0.54
CA ARG A 16 -5.55 -6.44 1.07
C ARG A 16 -5.46 -7.95 1.24
N VAL A 17 -5.92 -8.46 2.37
CA VAL A 17 -6.13 -9.91 2.60
C VAL A 17 -7.57 -10.18 2.99
N SER A 18 -8.12 -11.30 2.51
CA SER A 18 -9.55 -11.61 2.64
C SER A 18 -9.96 -12.17 3.99
N SER A 19 -9.06 -12.81 4.75
CA SER A 19 -9.41 -13.41 6.04
C SER A 19 -8.47 -12.96 7.15
N GLU A 20 -9.01 -12.81 8.36
CA GLU A 20 -8.20 -12.54 9.56
C GLU A 20 -7.27 -13.71 9.90
N GLN A 21 -7.64 -14.93 9.52
CA GLN A 21 -6.74 -16.08 9.68
C GLN A 21 -5.49 -15.96 8.81
N GLN A 22 -5.59 -15.37 7.61
CA GLN A 22 -4.42 -15.05 6.77
C GLN A 22 -3.56 -13.94 7.38
N VAL A 23 -4.11 -13.10 8.26
CA VAL A 23 -3.37 -12.07 9.00
C VAL A 23 -2.59 -12.69 10.16
N LYS A 24 -3.20 -13.63 10.89
CA LYS A 24 -2.61 -14.24 12.11
C LYS A 24 -1.63 -15.38 11.83
N HIS A 25 -1.79 -16.07 10.70
CA HIS A 25 -0.97 -17.23 10.35
C HIS A 25 -0.17 -17.05 9.05
N GLY A 26 -0.41 -15.96 8.31
CA GLY A 26 0.15 -15.76 6.98
C GLY A 26 1.22 -14.69 6.96
N SER A 27 2.43 -15.11 6.64
CA SER A 27 3.55 -14.33 6.11
C SER A 27 3.19 -13.43 4.91
N SER A 28 1.94 -13.45 4.44
CA SER A 28 1.46 -12.78 3.24
C SER A 28 1.46 -11.24 3.29
N LEU A 29 1.17 -10.61 4.44
CA LEU A 29 1.12 -9.14 4.52
C LEU A 29 2.52 -8.53 4.48
N GLU A 30 3.41 -9.04 5.33
CA GLU A 30 4.80 -8.61 5.39
C GLU A 30 5.53 -8.88 4.07
N GLN A 31 5.35 -10.07 3.47
CA GLN A 31 5.93 -10.39 2.16
C GLN A 31 5.41 -9.51 1.03
N GLN A 32 4.11 -9.16 1.05
CA GLN A 32 3.55 -8.22 0.07
C GLN A 32 4.12 -6.83 0.24
N GLU A 33 4.26 -6.36 1.48
CA GLU A 33 4.87 -5.07 1.77
C GLU A 33 6.34 -5.04 1.31
N GLU A 34 7.12 -6.05 1.66
CA GLU A 34 8.52 -6.17 1.24
C GLU A 34 8.64 -6.19 -0.28
N SER A 35 7.79 -6.97 -0.96
CA SER A 35 7.78 -7.05 -2.43
C SER A 35 7.46 -5.70 -3.08
N ILE A 36 6.47 -4.97 -2.55
CA ILE A 36 6.10 -3.63 -3.06
C ILE A 36 7.26 -2.66 -2.87
N ARG A 37 7.87 -2.64 -1.68
CA ARG A 37 9.02 -1.77 -1.38
C ARG A 37 10.21 -2.09 -2.27
N ALA A 38 10.56 -3.36 -2.41
CA ALA A 38 11.65 -3.82 -3.26
C ALA A 38 11.42 -3.44 -4.73
N PHE A 39 10.20 -3.62 -5.24
CA PHE A 39 9.85 -3.22 -6.61
C PHE A 39 9.99 -1.71 -6.82
N VAL A 40 9.47 -0.90 -5.90
CA VAL A 40 9.55 0.57 -6.00
C VAL A 40 11.01 1.04 -5.93
N LYS A 41 11.80 0.43 -5.06
CA LYS A 41 13.24 0.67 -4.97
C LYS A 41 13.96 0.32 -6.27
N GLN A 42 13.73 -0.87 -6.81
CA GLN A 42 14.40 -1.32 -8.04
C GLN A 42 13.99 -0.50 -9.26
N LYS A 43 12.70 -0.21 -9.42
CA LYS A 43 12.16 0.41 -10.63
C LYS A 43 12.33 1.92 -10.66
N TYR A 44 12.18 2.57 -9.52
CA TYR A 44 12.16 4.03 -9.44
C TYR A 44 13.34 4.60 -8.65
N ASN A 45 14.15 3.76 -8.00
CA ASN A 45 15.18 4.17 -7.04
C ASN A 45 14.63 5.08 -5.93
N ARG A 46 13.42 4.77 -5.45
CA ARG A 46 12.68 5.55 -4.45
C ARG A 46 12.13 4.65 -3.35
N GLU A 47 11.67 5.27 -2.28
CA GLU A 47 10.97 4.60 -1.18
C GLU A 47 9.46 4.76 -1.35
N VAL A 48 8.70 3.88 -0.69
CA VAL A 48 7.25 4.00 -0.55
C VAL A 48 6.93 4.86 0.66
N ASP A 49 6.18 5.93 0.47
CA ASP A 49 5.87 6.92 1.50
C ASP A 49 4.87 6.39 2.53
N LYS A 50 3.87 5.61 2.08
CA LYS A 50 2.91 4.96 2.97
C LYS A 50 2.32 3.71 2.31
N ILE A 51 2.12 2.67 3.13
CA ILE A 51 1.38 1.46 2.76
C ILE A 51 0.05 1.48 3.50
N PHE A 52 -1.03 1.28 2.77
CA PHE A 52 -2.39 1.13 3.30
C PHE A 52 -2.77 -0.34 3.30
N VAL A 53 -3.39 -0.81 4.38
CA VAL A 53 -3.67 -2.24 4.57
C VAL A 53 -5.13 -2.43 4.92
N ASP A 54 -5.80 -3.33 4.19
CA ASP A 54 -7.12 -3.86 4.50
C ASP A 54 -7.01 -5.34 4.86
N ALA A 55 -6.84 -5.61 6.14
CA ALA A 55 -6.79 -6.95 6.73
C ALA A 55 -8.21 -7.52 6.90
N GLY A 56 -8.40 -8.81 6.62
CA GLY A 56 -9.69 -9.49 6.79
C GLY A 56 -10.86 -8.93 5.96
N THR A 57 -10.55 -8.19 4.88
CA THR A 57 -11.56 -7.48 4.09
C THR A 57 -11.80 -8.19 2.76
N SER A 58 -13.07 -8.54 2.51
CA SER A 58 -13.48 -9.16 1.25
C SER A 58 -13.19 -8.26 0.03
N GLY A 59 -12.70 -8.88 -1.05
CA GLY A 59 -12.51 -8.21 -2.34
C GLY A 59 -13.83 -7.79 -3.01
N MET A 60 -14.98 -8.34 -2.57
CA MET A 60 -16.30 -7.96 -3.06
C MET A 60 -16.82 -6.67 -2.43
N LYS A 61 -16.26 -6.25 -1.29
CA LYS A 61 -16.63 -4.97 -0.68
C LYS A 61 -16.15 -3.82 -1.59
N PRO A 62 -16.96 -2.81 -1.92
CA PRO A 62 -16.51 -1.67 -2.71
C PRO A 62 -15.26 -1.01 -2.12
N ILE A 63 -14.34 -0.56 -2.99
CA ILE A 63 -13.08 0.06 -2.55
C ILE A 63 -13.31 1.30 -1.69
N MET A 64 -14.37 2.06 -1.96
CA MET A 64 -14.72 3.25 -1.17
C MET A 64 -15.23 2.93 0.24
N GLU A 65 -15.49 1.65 0.55
CA GLU A 65 -16.02 1.21 1.84
C GLU A 65 -14.99 0.42 2.68
N ARG A 66 -13.76 0.25 2.18
CA ARG A 66 -12.68 -0.40 2.93
C ARG A 66 -11.82 0.65 3.60
N GLN A 67 -11.35 0.38 4.81
CA GLN A 67 -10.73 1.41 5.64
C GLN A 67 -9.39 1.84 5.06
N GLY A 68 -8.53 0.88 4.70
CA GLY A 68 -7.22 1.14 4.12
C GLY A 68 -7.31 1.94 2.83
N SER A 69 -8.20 1.56 1.91
CA SER A 69 -8.34 2.29 0.64
C SER A 69 -9.05 3.65 0.76
N ARG A 70 -9.83 3.90 1.82
CA ARG A 70 -10.40 5.24 2.06
C ARG A 70 -9.36 6.25 2.52
N GLU A 71 -8.29 5.78 3.15
CA GLU A 71 -7.21 6.64 3.64
C GLU A 71 -6.12 6.90 2.58
N LEU A 72 -6.15 6.17 1.45
CA LEU A 72 -5.27 6.32 0.29
C LEU A 72 -5.55 7.62 -0.47
#